data_AF-A0A0G1REV6-F1
#
_entry.id   AF-A0A0G1REV6-F1
#
_cell.length_a   1.000
_cell.length_b   1.000
_cell.length_c   1.000
_cell.angle_alpha   90.00
_cell.angle_beta   90.00
_cell.angle_gamma   90.00
#
_symmetry.space_group_name_H-M   'P 1'
#
loop_
_entity.id
_entity.type
_entity.pdbx_description
1 polymer ?
#
loop_
_entity_poly.entity_id
_entity_poly.type
_entity_poly.pdbx_seq_one_letter_code
_entity_poly.pdbx_strand_id
1 'polypeptide(L)' 'MKNNLKNWQGTACVIGVDFGDSGKGRLVDELATRAHIVARYNGGSNAGHTVKNKFGKFALHIMPS' A
#
# COMPACT_ATOMS: atom_id res chain seq x y z
N MET A 1 -18.32 4.76 -8.21
CA MET A 1 -16.90 5.01 -7.89
C MET A 1 -16.03 3.76 -7.68
N LYS A 2 -16.56 2.58 -7.30
CA LYS A 2 -15.75 1.36 -7.03
C LYS A 2 -15.22 0.58 -8.26
N ASN A 3 -15.63 0.91 -9.49
CA ASN A 3 -15.28 0.10 -10.68
C ASN A 3 -13.97 0.49 -11.38
N ASN A 4 -13.47 1.71 -11.19
CA ASN A 4 -12.30 2.18 -11.94
C ASN A 4 -10.98 1.62 -11.39
N LEU A 5 -10.91 1.29 -10.11
CA LEU A 5 -9.71 0.67 -9.51
C LEU A 5 -9.48 -0.77 -10.00
N LYS A 6 -10.51 -1.44 -10.52
CA LYS A 6 -10.42 -2.85 -10.94
C LYS A 6 -9.86 -3.04 -12.35
N ASN A 7 -9.92 -2.02 -13.22
CA ASN A 7 -9.61 -2.13 -14.64
C ASN A 7 -8.44 -1.23 -15.08
N TRP A 8 -7.49 -0.95 -14.18
CA TRP A 8 -6.31 -0.18 -14.53
C TRP A 8 -5.32 -1.05 -15.33
N GLN A 9 -4.87 -0.52 -16.46
CA GLN A 9 -3.77 -1.04 -17.28
C GLN A 9 -2.60 -0.05 -17.16
N GLY A 10 -1.44 -0.48 -16.65
CA GLY A 10 -0.22 0.35 -16.59
C GLY A 10 0.51 0.31 -15.24
N THR A 11 0.96 1.48 -14.74
CA THR A 11 1.57 1.72 -13.40
C THR A 11 0.62 2.53 -12.52
N ALA A 12 0.42 2.16 -11.24
CA ALA A 12 -0.45 2.87 -10.29
C ALA A 12 0.42 3.44 -9.17
N CYS A 13 0.13 4.69 -8.79
CA CYS A 13 0.83 5.38 -7.71
C CYS A 13 -0.17 5.75 -6.62
N VAL A 14 0.14 5.39 -5.38
CA VAL A 14 -0.64 5.78 -4.20
C VAL A 14 0.12 6.89 -3.46
N ILE A 15 -0.49 8.08 -3.39
CA ILE A 15 0.10 9.27 -2.78
C ILE A 15 -0.83 9.75 -1.66
N GLY A 16 -0.25 10.19 -0.54
CA GLY A 16 -1.01 10.80 0.54
C GLY A 16 -1.21 12.28 0.26
N VAL A 17 -2.45 12.74 0.38
CA VAL A 17 -2.79 14.16 0.18
C VAL A 17 -2.61 14.96 1.48
N ASP A 18 -2.60 14.28 2.63
CA ASP A 18 -2.49 14.88 3.97
C ASP A 18 -1.11 14.67 4.62
N PHE A 19 -0.88 15.38 5.74
CA PHE A 19 0.32 15.35 6.59
C PHE A 19 0.49 14.06 7.42
N GLY A 20 0.34 12.89 6.78
CA GLY A 20 0.56 11.59 7.40
C GLY A 20 -0.71 10.78 7.67
N ASP A 21 -0.50 9.48 7.91
CA ASP A 21 -1.49 8.48 8.36
C ASP A 21 -2.85 8.41 7.65
N SER A 22 -2.92 8.75 6.36
CA SER A 22 -4.14 8.67 5.55
C SER A 22 -4.64 7.24 5.26
N GLY A 23 -4.10 6.21 5.92
CA GLY A 23 -4.48 4.81 5.67
C GLY A 23 -3.99 4.23 4.33
N LYS A 24 -2.99 4.86 3.70
CA LYS A 24 -2.44 4.49 2.38
C LYS A 24 -2.08 3.01 2.27
N GLY A 25 -1.49 2.44 3.32
CA GLY A 25 -1.03 1.06 3.31
C GLY A 25 -2.17 0.05 3.12
N ARG A 26 -3.37 0.32 3.65
CA ARG A 26 -4.53 -0.56 3.41
C ARG A 26 -4.97 -0.57 1.94
N LEU A 27 -4.90 0.59 1.28
CA LEU A 27 -5.20 0.68 -0.14
C LEU A 27 -4.12 0.00 -0.99
N VAL A 28 -2.85 0.15 -0.59
CA VAL A 28 -1.72 -0.55 -1.21
C VAL A 28 -1.89 -2.06 -1.06
N ASP A 29 -2.23 -2.58 0.13
CA ASP A 29 -2.50 -4.01 0.35
C ASP A 29 -3.58 -4.55 -0.60
N GLU A 30 -4.65 -3.79 -0.84
CA GLU A 30 -5.72 -4.19 -1.76
C GLU A 30 -5.26 -4.20 -3.22
N LEU A 31 -4.50 -3.19 -3.64
CA LEU A 31 -3.93 -3.10 -4.99
C LEU A 31 -2.83 -4.15 -5.24
N ALA A 32 -2.05 -4.47 -4.20
CA ALA A 32 -0.98 -5.45 -4.24
C ALA A 32 -1.50 -6.85 -4.60
N THR A 33 -2.75 -7.19 -4.26
CA THR A 33 -3.37 -8.47 -4.66
C THR A 33 -3.43 -8.70 -6.17
N ARG A 34 -3.28 -7.64 -6.98
CA ARG A 34 -3.34 -7.66 -8.45
C ARG A 34 -2.05 -7.18 -9.11
N ALA A 35 -1.10 -6.66 -8.34
CA ALA A 35 0.16 -6.16 -8.85
C ALA A 35 1.20 -7.28 -8.90
N HIS A 36 1.97 -7.35 -9.97
CA HIS A 36 3.12 -8.26 -10.04
C HIS A 36 4.32 -7.75 -9.24
N ILE A 37 4.43 -6.43 -9.09
CA ILE A 37 5.54 -5.74 -8.40
C ILE A 37 4.97 -4.60 -7.58
N VAL A 38 5.42 -4.48 -6.33
CA VAL A 38 5.14 -3.34 -5.46
C VAL A 38 6.47 -2.71 -5.04
N ALA A 39 6.60 -1.39 -5.23
CA ALA A 39 7.82 -0.66 -4.92
C ALA A 39 7.52 0.58 -4.07
N ARG A 40 8.38 0.83 -3.08
CA ARG A 40 8.38 2.07 -2.28
C ARG A 40 9.35 3.06 -2.91
N TYR A 41 8.89 4.27 -3.23
CA TYR A 41 9.70 5.28 -3.95
C TYR A 41 10.37 6.33 -3.04
N ASN A 42 9.88 6.53 -1.81
CA ASN A 42 10.44 7.49 -0.85
C ASN A 42 10.10 7.11 0.60
N GLY A 43 10.86 7.65 1.55
CA GLY A 43 10.71 7.41 2.99
C GLY A 43 11.60 6.28 3.54
N GLY A 44 11.85 6.29 4.86
CA GLY A 44 12.63 5.28 5.58
C GLY A 44 11.81 4.51 6.63
N SER A 45 12.44 4.03 7.73
CA SER A 45 11.76 3.32 8.85
C SER A 45 10.70 4.15 9.60
N ASN A 46 10.56 5.43 9.27
CA ASN A 46 9.64 6.37 9.91
C ASN A 46 8.18 6.11 9.51
N ALA A 47 7.94 5.31 8.47
CA ALA A 47 6.61 4.88 8.07
C ALA A 47 6.36 3.43 8.52
N GLY A 48 5.47 3.25 9.50
CA GLY A 48 5.00 1.94 9.93
C GLY A 48 3.70 1.55 9.22
N HIS A 49 3.66 0.39 8.57
CA HIS A 49 2.42 -0.22 8.08
C HIS A 49 2.19 -1.55 8.76
N THR A 50 0.99 -1.73 9.33
CA THR A 50 0.62 -2.99 9.96
C THR A 50 -0.28 -3.78 9.02
N VAL A 51 0.21 -4.95 8.59
CA VAL A 51 -0.59 -5.93 7.85
C VAL A 51 -1.14 -6.95 8.83
N LYS A 52 -2.45 -7.22 8.78
CA LYS A 52 -3.07 -8.36 9.47
C LYS A 52 -3.58 -9.34 8.42
N ASN A 53 -3.08 -10.58 8.47
CA ASN A 53 -3.53 -11.66 7.61
C ASN A 53 -3.73 -12.95 8.43
N LYS A 54 -4.06 -14.05 7.76
CA LYS A 54 -4.29 -15.37 8.38
C LYS A 54 -3.08 -15.94 9.15
N PHE A 55 -1.88 -15.40 8.93
CA PHE A 55 -0.64 -15.81 9.59
C PHE A 55 -0.28 -14.93 10.80
N GLY A 56 -1.03 -13.86 11.05
CA GLY A 56 -0.82 -12.99 12.22
C GLY A 56 -0.76 -11.49 11.87
N LYS A 57 -0.24 -10.72 12.83
CA LYS A 57 -0.04 -9.27 12.72
C LYS A 57 1.44 -8.99 12.43
N PHE A 58 1.71 -8.34 11.32
CA PHE A 58 3.05 -7.95 10.89
C PHE A 58 3.17 -6.43 10.90
N ALA A 59 4.15 -5.89 11.62
CA ALA A 59 4.49 -4.47 11.61
C ALA A 59 5.69 -4.26 10.68
N LEU A 60 5.47 -3.65 9.51
CA LEU A 60 6.46 -3.40 8.49
C LEU A 60 6.92 -1.94 8.55
N HIS A 61 8.24 -1.72 8.58
CA HIS A 61 8.83 -0.37 8.57
C HIS A 61 9.42 0.00 7.19
N ILE A 62 10.06 -0.95 6.51
CA ILE A 62 10.79 -0.71 5.25
C ILE A 62 10.21 -1.52 4.10
N MET A 63 9.77 -2.75 4.37
CA MET A 63 9.19 -3.64 3.37
C MET A 63 7.95 -3.01 2.72
N PRO A 64 7.81 -3.08 1.38
CA PRO A 64 6.58 -2.73 0.69
C PRO A 64 5.42 -3.54 1.27
N SER A 65 4.29 -2.86 1.41
CA SER A 65 3.01 -3.45 1.84
C SER A 65 2.35 -4.16 0.66
#